data_AF-E4XYL2-F1
#
_entry.id   AF-E4XYL2-F1
#
_cell.length_a   1.000
_cell.length_b   1.000
_cell.length_c   1.000
_cell.angle_alpha   90.00
_cell.angle_beta   90.00
_cell.angle_gamma   90.00
#
_symmetry.space_group_name_H-M   'P 1'
#
loop_
_entity.id
_entity.type
_entity.pdbx_description
1 polymer ?
#
loop_
_entity_poly.entity_id
_entity_poly.type
_entity_poly.pdbx_seq_one_letter_code
_entity_poly.pdbx_strand_id
1 'polypeptide(L)'
;MKIIDHGLPILSQTPESRIQYTAVSRQWWPENCTASERSLHAQDSSWFLGHLVAKCGGVEELLAELQYSYIVFVIGQHMGSFDHWKQLLRVFSYCTDIKTHTALYQKFFITLYFQIQTMPEDFMVDIVSSNNVVLECLNQLFRNVFDAKAEIPEALFTRSSKFRKYCETKFNWKLYEDGESEEDDEDGPTIVQL
;
A
#
# COMPACT_ATOMS: atom_id res chain seq x y z
N MET A 1 -20.18 -4.71 -32.99
CA MET A 1 -18.91 -3.96 -33.07
C MET A 1 -19.19 -2.64 -33.74
N LYS A 2 -19.18 -1.53 -33.01
CA LYS A 2 -19.32 -0.19 -33.59
C LYS A 2 -17.93 0.27 -34.02
N ILE A 3 -17.78 0.67 -35.27
CA ILE A 3 -16.54 1.17 -35.87
C ILE A 3 -16.71 2.68 -36.06
N ILE A 4 -15.73 3.49 -35.66
CA ILE A 4 -15.68 4.93 -35.98
C ILE A 4 -15.19 5.15 -37.41
N ASP A 5 -15.38 6.34 -37.96
CA ASP A 5 -15.02 6.76 -39.35
C ASP A 5 -13.54 6.52 -39.75
N HIS A 6 -12.69 6.09 -38.82
CA HIS A 6 -11.27 5.77 -39.02
C HIS A 6 -10.94 4.27 -38.97
N GLY A 7 -11.94 3.38 -38.98
CA GLY A 7 -11.75 1.94 -39.15
C GLY A 7 -11.26 1.16 -37.91
N LEU A 8 -11.05 1.84 -36.78
CA LEU A 8 -10.66 1.19 -35.53
C LEU A 8 -11.89 0.68 -34.73
N PRO A 9 -11.81 -0.51 -34.10
CA PRO A 9 -12.84 -0.99 -33.19
C PRO A 9 -13.00 -0.06 -31.99
N ILE A 10 -14.23 0.25 -31.59
CA ILE A 10 -14.47 0.75 -30.23
C ILE A 10 -14.36 -0.43 -29.28
N LEU A 11 -13.23 -0.49 -28.56
CA LEU A 11 -13.05 -1.43 -27.45
C LEU A 11 -13.76 -0.86 -26.22
N SER A 12 -14.92 -1.40 -25.89
CA SER A 12 -15.64 -1.11 -24.66
C SER A 12 -15.55 -2.30 -23.70
N GLN A 13 -15.18 -2.07 -22.45
CA GLN A 13 -15.26 -3.11 -21.42
C GLN A 13 -16.72 -3.51 -21.20
N THR A 14 -17.04 -4.78 -21.40
CA THR A 14 -18.28 -5.39 -20.88
C THR A 14 -18.09 -5.77 -19.41
N PRO A 15 -19.18 -5.91 -18.63
CA PRO A 15 -19.09 -6.35 -17.24
C PRO A 15 -18.29 -7.66 -17.05
N GLU A 16 -18.41 -8.59 -17.98
CA GLU A 16 -17.74 -9.90 -17.98
C GLU A 16 -16.24 -9.79 -18.28
N SER A 17 -15.84 -8.74 -19.01
CA SER A 17 -14.43 -8.47 -19.33
C SER A 17 -13.71 -7.64 -18.27
N ARG A 18 -14.45 -7.10 -17.29
CA ARG A 18 -13.87 -6.26 -16.23
C ARG A 18 -13.23 -7.12 -15.15
N ILE A 19 -12.03 -6.74 -14.72
CA ILE A 19 -11.42 -7.29 -13.52
C ILE A 19 -12.25 -6.88 -12.30
N GLN A 20 -12.75 -7.87 -11.56
CA GLN A 20 -13.61 -7.64 -10.40
C GLN A 20 -12.78 -7.60 -9.12
N TYR A 21 -12.06 -6.50 -8.91
CA TYR A 21 -11.37 -6.25 -7.65
C TYR A 21 -12.35 -6.02 -6.50
N THR A 22 -11.93 -6.36 -5.29
CA THR A 22 -12.63 -5.95 -4.08
C THR A 22 -12.61 -4.43 -4.00
N ALA A 23 -13.78 -3.79 -3.99
CA ALA A 23 -13.82 -2.34 -3.92
C ALA A 23 -13.22 -1.83 -2.60
N VAL A 24 -12.08 -1.13 -2.70
CA VAL A 24 -11.46 -0.36 -1.62
C VAL A 24 -12.20 0.96 -1.53
N SER A 25 -13.02 1.12 -0.50
CA SER A 25 -13.84 2.32 -0.32
C SER A 25 -12.97 3.54 0.02
N ARG A 26 -13.54 4.74 -0.16
CA ARG A 26 -12.97 5.99 0.39
C ARG A 26 -13.27 6.17 1.88
N GLN A 27 -14.10 5.31 2.45
CA GLN A 27 -14.53 5.39 3.84
C GLN A 27 -13.76 4.35 4.67
N TRP A 28 -12.70 4.80 5.32
CA TRP A 28 -11.81 3.96 6.12
C TRP A 28 -12.29 3.78 7.57
N TRP A 29 -13.51 4.22 7.87
CA TRP A 29 -14.13 4.21 9.20
C TRP A 29 -15.54 3.58 9.19
N PRO A 30 -16.03 3.08 10.34
CA PRO A 30 -17.40 2.59 10.49
C PRO A 30 -18.49 3.60 10.14
N GLU A 31 -19.70 3.12 9.89
CA GLU A 31 -20.85 4.01 9.80
C GLU A 31 -21.09 4.73 11.15
N ASN A 32 -21.52 5.98 11.09
CA ASN A 32 -21.84 6.82 12.25
C ASN A 32 -20.66 7.28 13.14
N CYS A 33 -19.43 7.32 12.61
CA CYS A 33 -18.29 7.91 13.34
C CYS A 33 -18.35 9.44 13.42
N THR A 34 -17.92 9.96 14.59
CA THR A 34 -17.62 11.37 14.84
C THR A 34 -16.44 11.85 14.01
N ALA A 35 -16.26 13.18 13.88
CA ALA A 35 -15.13 13.74 13.14
C ALA A 35 -13.77 13.31 13.72
N SER A 36 -13.67 13.20 15.05
CA SER A 36 -12.44 12.75 15.73
C SER A 36 -12.11 11.29 15.40
N GLU A 37 -13.10 10.40 15.46
CA GLU A 37 -12.93 8.99 15.10
C GLU A 37 -12.56 8.81 13.63
N ARG A 38 -13.11 9.65 12.73
CA ARG A 38 -12.73 9.63 11.32
C ARG A 38 -11.25 9.98 11.12
N SER A 39 -10.74 10.98 11.83
CA SER A 39 -9.33 11.35 11.77
C SER A 39 -8.44 10.21 12.28
N LEU A 40 -8.85 9.52 13.35
CA LEU A 40 -8.13 8.35 13.86
C LEU A 40 -8.07 7.23 12.81
N HIS A 41 -9.19 6.88 12.21
CA HIS A 41 -9.27 5.86 11.16
C HIS A 41 -8.57 6.26 9.85
N ALA A 42 -8.36 7.54 9.60
CA ALA A 42 -7.58 8.00 8.46
C ALA A 42 -6.07 7.75 8.65
N GLN A 43 -5.60 7.74 9.90
CA GLN A 43 -4.21 7.47 10.27
C GLN A 43 -3.95 5.99 10.53
N ASP A 44 -4.98 5.24 10.93
CA ASP A 44 -4.91 3.81 11.25
C ASP A 44 -5.94 3.00 10.45
N SER A 45 -5.43 2.17 9.54
CA SER A 45 -6.26 1.32 8.69
C SER A 45 -6.69 0.00 9.36
N SER A 46 -6.34 -0.27 10.62
CA SER A 46 -6.58 -1.58 11.26
C SER A 46 -8.03 -2.05 11.16
N TRP A 47 -8.99 -1.14 11.42
CA TRP A 47 -10.42 -1.45 11.22
C TRP A 47 -10.76 -1.76 9.76
N PHE A 48 -10.24 -0.94 8.83
CA PHE A 48 -10.53 -1.06 7.42
C PHE A 48 -9.90 -2.31 6.79
N LEU A 49 -8.70 -2.70 7.24
CA LEU A 49 -8.08 -3.98 6.91
C LEU A 49 -8.98 -5.13 7.34
N GLY A 50 -9.47 -5.12 8.58
CA GLY A 50 -10.44 -6.12 9.07
C GLY A 50 -11.71 -6.19 8.22
N HIS A 51 -12.24 -5.02 7.81
CA HIS A 51 -13.40 -4.94 6.91
C HIS A 51 -13.11 -5.55 5.52
N LEU A 52 -11.95 -5.25 4.92
CA LEU A 52 -11.55 -5.81 3.62
C LEU A 52 -11.30 -7.31 3.68
N VAL A 53 -10.66 -7.80 4.75
CA VAL A 53 -10.45 -9.23 5.00
C VAL A 53 -11.79 -9.97 5.04
N ALA A 54 -12.78 -9.43 5.77
CA ALA A 54 -14.12 -10.01 5.84
C ALA A 54 -14.81 -10.04 4.46
N LYS A 55 -14.60 -9.02 3.63
CA LYS A 55 -15.18 -8.90 2.29
C LYS A 55 -14.51 -9.81 1.25
N CYS A 56 -13.19 -10.02 1.34
CA CYS A 56 -12.43 -10.87 0.43
C CYS A 56 -12.57 -12.37 0.75
N GLY A 57 -13.05 -12.71 1.94
CA GLY A 57 -13.13 -14.10 2.41
C GLY A 57 -11.95 -14.56 3.25
N GLY A 58 -10.98 -13.68 3.52
CA GLY A 58 -9.85 -13.97 4.39
C GLY A 58 -8.60 -13.13 4.09
N VAL A 59 -7.59 -13.28 4.95
CA VAL A 59 -6.31 -12.56 4.84
C VAL A 59 -5.48 -13.05 3.65
N GLU A 60 -5.60 -14.33 3.31
CA GLU A 60 -4.87 -14.94 2.19
C GLU A 60 -5.45 -14.48 0.86
N GLU A 61 -6.77 -14.35 0.78
CA GLU A 61 -7.51 -13.86 -0.38
C GLU A 61 -7.18 -12.40 -0.66
N LEU A 62 -7.10 -11.57 0.39
CA LEU A 62 -6.70 -10.16 0.26
C LEU A 62 -5.23 -10.03 -0.20
N LEU A 63 -4.33 -10.85 0.35
CA LEU A 63 -2.93 -10.88 -0.10
C LEU A 63 -2.81 -11.40 -1.55
N ALA A 64 -3.62 -12.39 -1.93
CA ALA A 64 -3.68 -12.89 -3.30
C ALA A 64 -4.19 -11.80 -4.26
N GLU A 65 -5.15 -10.98 -3.86
CA GLU A 65 -5.62 -9.84 -4.66
C GLU A 65 -4.54 -8.76 -4.86
N LEU A 66 -3.74 -8.48 -3.82
CA LEU A 66 -2.53 -7.64 -3.95
C LEU A 66 -1.53 -8.25 -4.95
N GLN A 67 -1.26 -9.54 -4.86
CA GLN A 67 -0.34 -10.22 -5.80
C GLN A 67 -0.88 -10.22 -7.23
N TYR A 68 -2.16 -10.51 -7.40
CA TYR A 68 -2.83 -10.55 -8.68
C TYR A 68 -2.84 -9.17 -9.35
N SER A 69 -3.17 -8.11 -8.62
CA SER A 69 -3.13 -6.75 -9.15
C SER A 69 -1.74 -6.33 -9.63
N TYR A 70 -0.68 -6.71 -8.91
CA TYR A 70 0.69 -6.52 -9.38
C TYR A 70 0.99 -7.29 -10.68
N ILE A 71 0.62 -8.58 -10.76
CA ILE A 71 0.89 -9.41 -11.95
C ILE A 71 0.16 -8.85 -13.18
N VAL A 72 -1.11 -8.49 -13.03
CA VAL A 72 -1.92 -7.93 -14.12
C VAL A 72 -1.40 -6.56 -14.54
N PHE A 73 -0.85 -5.78 -13.61
CA PHE A 73 -0.13 -4.56 -13.95
C PHE A 73 1.13 -4.86 -14.77
N VAL A 74 2.06 -5.68 -14.26
CA VAL A 74 3.37 -5.90 -14.91
C VAL A 74 3.24 -6.61 -16.26
N ILE A 75 2.40 -7.64 -16.34
CA ILE A 75 2.23 -8.44 -17.56
C ILE A 75 1.20 -7.81 -18.49
N GLY A 76 0.05 -7.41 -17.94
CA GLY A 76 -1.08 -6.88 -18.71
C GLY A 76 -1.01 -5.38 -18.98
N GLN A 77 -0.04 -4.67 -18.40
CA GLN A 77 0.14 -3.22 -18.54
C GLN A 77 -1.12 -2.44 -18.13
N HIS A 78 -1.93 -3.01 -17.23
CA HIS A 78 -3.22 -2.45 -16.83
C HIS A 78 -3.05 -1.48 -15.66
N MET A 79 -3.09 -0.17 -15.96
CA MET A 79 -2.86 0.88 -14.96
C MET A 79 -3.88 0.87 -13.81
N GLY A 80 -5.13 0.49 -14.09
CA GLY A 80 -6.12 0.33 -13.02
C GLY A 80 -5.74 -0.74 -12.00
N SER A 81 -4.95 -1.75 -12.39
CA SER A 81 -4.41 -2.76 -11.47
C SER A 81 -3.23 -2.21 -10.67
N PHE A 82 -2.45 -1.29 -11.23
CA PHE A 82 -1.43 -0.58 -10.47
C PHE A 82 -2.04 0.34 -9.42
N ASP A 83 -3.10 1.07 -9.77
CA ASP A 83 -3.85 1.90 -8.81
C ASP A 83 -4.46 1.05 -7.69
N HIS A 84 -5.04 -0.11 -8.03
CA HIS A 84 -5.55 -1.05 -7.05
C HIS A 84 -4.45 -1.62 -6.14
N TRP A 85 -3.31 -1.99 -6.71
CA TRP A 85 -2.14 -2.45 -5.96
C TRP A 85 -1.66 -1.38 -4.96
N LYS A 86 -1.56 -0.12 -5.37
CA LYS A 86 -1.21 1.01 -4.49
C LYS A 86 -2.24 1.20 -3.36
N GLN A 87 -3.53 1.05 -3.65
CA GLN A 87 -4.59 1.14 -2.64
C GLN A 87 -4.44 0.06 -1.58
N LEU A 88 -4.24 -1.20 -1.99
CA LEU A 88 -3.99 -2.30 -1.06
C LEU A 88 -2.67 -2.10 -0.31
N LEU A 89 -1.59 -1.70 -0.97
CA LEU A 89 -0.33 -1.35 -0.30
C LEU A 89 -0.57 -0.33 0.83
N ARG A 90 -1.32 0.74 0.56
CA ARG A 90 -1.68 1.75 1.57
C ARG A 90 -2.44 1.15 2.76
N VAL A 91 -3.44 0.30 2.50
CA VAL A 91 -4.18 -0.37 3.57
C VAL A 91 -3.25 -1.19 4.46
N PHE A 92 -2.35 -1.99 3.88
CA PHE A 92 -1.43 -2.83 4.66
C PHE A 92 -0.38 -1.99 5.39
N SER A 93 0.05 -0.88 4.80
CA SER A 93 1.05 0.00 5.39
C SER A 93 0.55 0.79 6.60
N TYR A 94 -0.71 1.22 6.59
CA TYR A 94 -1.28 2.09 7.62
C TYR A 94 -1.90 1.32 8.80
N CYS A 95 -1.86 -0.01 8.81
CA CYS A 95 -2.42 -0.79 9.92
C CYS A 95 -1.42 -0.79 11.07
N THR A 96 -1.87 -0.28 12.21
CA THR A 96 -1.07 -0.23 13.45
C THR A 96 -1.12 -1.56 14.21
N ASP A 97 -2.21 -2.33 14.07
CA ASP A 97 -2.42 -3.61 14.75
C ASP A 97 -1.65 -4.78 14.09
N ILE A 98 -0.37 -4.60 13.84
CA ILE A 98 0.50 -5.59 13.16
C ILE A 98 0.58 -6.90 13.97
N LYS A 99 0.49 -6.82 15.30
CA LYS A 99 0.61 -7.97 16.21
C LYS A 99 -0.50 -9.02 16.00
N THR A 100 -1.71 -8.61 15.65
CA THR A 100 -2.81 -9.55 15.34
C THR A 100 -2.69 -10.14 13.94
N HIS A 101 -1.90 -9.50 13.07
CA HIS A 101 -1.71 -9.88 11.67
C HIS A 101 -0.29 -10.38 11.34
N THR A 102 0.50 -10.85 12.31
CA THR A 102 1.92 -11.21 12.11
C THR A 102 2.16 -12.20 10.95
N ALA A 103 1.31 -13.21 10.79
CA ALA A 103 1.41 -14.18 9.69
C ALA A 103 1.21 -13.53 8.31
N LEU A 104 0.27 -12.58 8.21
CA LEU A 104 0.04 -11.79 7.01
C LEU A 104 1.28 -10.96 6.67
N TYR A 105 1.82 -10.21 7.65
CA TYR A 105 2.99 -9.37 7.43
C TYR A 105 4.24 -10.16 7.06
N GLN A 106 4.41 -11.37 7.61
CA GLN A 106 5.51 -12.25 7.19
C GLN A 106 5.48 -12.56 5.68
N LYS A 107 4.29 -12.85 5.14
CA LYS A 107 4.09 -13.13 3.71
C LYS A 107 4.10 -11.87 2.87
N PHE A 108 3.55 -10.77 3.40
CA PHE A 108 3.51 -9.47 2.76
C PHE A 108 4.92 -8.91 2.50
N PHE A 109 5.83 -8.98 3.48
CA PHE A 109 7.22 -8.54 3.27
C PHE A 109 7.94 -9.35 2.19
N ILE A 110 7.75 -10.66 2.15
CA ILE A 110 8.32 -11.52 1.10
C ILE A 110 7.72 -11.14 -0.26
N THR A 111 6.40 -10.93 -0.31
CA THR A 111 5.67 -10.53 -1.52
C THR A 111 6.19 -9.20 -2.06
N LEU A 112 6.24 -8.16 -1.22
CA LEU A 112 6.72 -6.84 -1.63
C LEU A 112 8.18 -6.87 -2.06
N TYR A 113 9.04 -7.62 -1.35
CA TYR A 113 10.44 -7.77 -1.75
C TYR A 113 10.57 -8.23 -3.20
N PHE A 114 9.88 -9.33 -3.56
CA PHE A 114 9.92 -9.84 -4.93
C PHE A 114 9.23 -8.91 -5.93
N GLN A 115 8.07 -8.34 -5.59
CA GLN A 115 7.37 -7.40 -6.47
C GLN A 115 8.21 -6.16 -6.79
N ILE A 116 8.86 -5.58 -5.79
CA ILE A 116 9.79 -4.46 -5.99
C ILE A 116 11.01 -4.91 -6.80
N GLN A 117 11.53 -6.13 -6.57
CA GLN A 117 12.66 -6.65 -7.33
C GLN A 117 12.34 -6.83 -8.82
N THR A 118 11.15 -7.35 -9.15
CA THR A 118 10.75 -7.68 -10.53
C THR A 118 10.03 -6.54 -11.25
N MET A 119 9.89 -5.38 -10.62
CA MET A 119 9.21 -4.24 -11.22
C MET A 119 10.01 -3.68 -12.42
N PRO A 120 9.38 -3.44 -13.58
CA PRO A 120 10.09 -2.90 -14.74
C PRO A 120 10.64 -1.49 -14.48
N GLU A 121 11.81 -1.19 -15.06
CA GLU A 121 12.53 0.08 -14.85
C GLU A 121 11.70 1.32 -15.20
N ASP A 122 10.94 1.26 -16.30
CA ASP A 122 10.09 2.37 -16.75
C ASP A 122 9.05 2.77 -15.69
N PHE A 123 8.56 1.83 -14.89
CA PHE A 123 7.62 2.10 -13.79
C PHE A 123 8.30 2.43 -12.47
N MET A 124 9.58 2.09 -12.33
CA MET A 124 10.36 2.53 -11.19
C MET A 124 10.54 4.05 -11.20
N VAL A 125 10.57 4.69 -12.37
CA VAL A 125 10.60 6.16 -12.50
C VAL A 125 9.39 6.81 -11.82
N ASP A 126 8.18 6.32 -12.09
CA ASP A 126 6.95 6.82 -11.48
C ASP A 126 6.97 6.64 -9.95
N ILE A 127 7.58 5.56 -9.48
CA ILE A 127 7.79 5.30 -8.05
C ILE A 127 8.87 6.20 -7.46
N VAL A 128 9.97 6.50 -8.14
CA VAL A 128 10.97 7.41 -7.57
C VAL A 128 10.60 8.89 -7.70
N SER A 129 9.57 9.22 -8.47
CA SER A 129 9.10 10.60 -8.66
C SER A 129 8.42 11.18 -7.42
N SER A 130 8.59 12.49 -7.20
CA SER A 130 8.01 13.23 -6.06
C SER A 130 6.49 13.07 -6.02
N ASN A 131 5.93 12.79 -4.84
CA ASN A 131 4.54 12.37 -4.58
C ASN A 131 4.26 10.86 -4.76
N ASN A 132 5.24 10.02 -4.44
CA ASN A 132 5.11 8.57 -4.53
C ASN A 132 4.37 7.98 -3.32
N VAL A 133 3.13 7.55 -3.56
CA VAL A 133 2.32 6.77 -2.61
C VAL A 133 3.09 5.55 -2.08
N VAL A 134 3.94 4.90 -2.87
CA VAL A 134 4.75 3.75 -2.41
C VAL A 134 5.77 4.17 -1.34
N LEU A 135 6.45 5.30 -1.50
CA LEU A 135 7.40 5.83 -0.50
C LEU A 135 6.66 6.16 0.80
N GLU A 136 5.54 6.89 0.72
CA GLU A 136 4.68 7.22 1.87
C GLU A 136 4.23 5.93 2.59
N CYS A 137 3.75 4.94 1.82
CA CYS A 137 3.31 3.66 2.36
C CYS A 137 4.45 2.88 3.01
N LEU A 138 5.64 2.84 2.41
CA LEU A 138 6.77 2.12 3.00
C LEU A 138 7.25 2.82 4.28
N ASN A 139 7.31 4.15 4.30
CA ASN A 139 7.63 4.92 5.50
C ASN A 139 6.66 4.61 6.64
N GLN A 140 5.35 4.72 6.37
CA GLN A 140 4.34 4.43 7.38
C GLN A 140 4.38 2.96 7.83
N LEU A 141 4.66 2.02 6.92
CA LEU A 141 4.83 0.60 7.26
C LEU A 141 6.01 0.40 8.23
N PHE A 142 7.17 0.98 7.94
CA PHE A 142 8.35 0.80 8.80
C PHE A 142 8.18 1.49 10.15
N ARG A 143 7.50 2.64 10.20
CA ARG A 143 7.09 3.29 11.45
C ARG A 143 6.19 2.39 12.28
N ASN A 144 5.10 1.88 11.71
CA ASN A 144 4.17 1.01 12.43
C ASN A 144 4.85 -0.29 12.93
N VAL A 145 5.77 -0.86 12.14
CA VAL A 145 6.54 -2.05 12.56
C VAL A 145 7.51 -1.73 13.69
N PHE A 146 8.11 -0.55 13.67
CA PHE A 146 8.99 -0.08 14.74
C PHE A 146 8.21 0.15 16.04
N ASP A 147 7.07 0.84 15.96
CA ASP A 147 6.19 1.08 17.11
C ASP A 147 5.70 -0.23 17.74
N ALA A 148 5.42 -1.24 16.90
CA ALA A 148 4.99 -2.57 17.33
C ALA A 148 6.15 -3.51 17.74
N LYS A 149 7.42 -3.07 17.73
CA LYS A 149 8.61 -3.94 17.91
C LYS A 149 8.55 -4.83 19.15
N ALA A 150 8.02 -4.32 20.27
CA ALA A 150 7.89 -5.07 21.52
C ALA A 150 6.78 -6.14 21.49
N GLU A 151 5.86 -6.05 20.54
CA GLU A 151 4.65 -6.89 20.45
C GLU A 151 4.70 -7.90 19.29
N ILE A 152 5.72 -7.82 18.42
CA ILE A 152 5.87 -8.69 17.25
C ILE A 152 7.07 -9.64 17.36
N PRO A 153 7.07 -10.78 16.65
CA PRO A 153 8.22 -11.68 16.64
C PRO A 153 9.50 -11.00 16.10
N GLU A 154 10.64 -11.25 16.74
CA GLU A 154 11.96 -10.73 16.31
C GLU A 154 12.28 -11.07 14.85
N ALA A 155 11.84 -12.24 14.39
CA ALA A 155 12.01 -12.66 12.99
C ALA A 155 11.24 -11.76 12.00
N LEU A 156 10.06 -11.26 12.39
CA LEU A 156 9.28 -10.33 11.57
C LEU A 156 9.96 -8.96 11.52
N PHE A 157 10.39 -8.44 12.68
CA PHE A 157 11.14 -7.18 12.76
C PHE A 157 12.45 -7.25 11.96
N THR A 158 13.23 -8.31 12.11
CA THR A 158 14.46 -8.51 11.34
C THR A 158 14.20 -8.54 9.83
N ARG A 159 13.09 -9.15 9.41
CA ARG A 159 12.70 -9.19 7.99
C ARG A 159 12.31 -7.82 7.48
N SER A 160 11.52 -7.05 8.23
CA SER A 160 11.18 -5.68 7.84
C SER A 160 12.42 -4.80 7.73
N SER A 161 13.37 -4.89 8.67
CA SER A 161 14.63 -4.14 8.62
C SER A 161 15.47 -4.50 7.40
N LYS A 162 15.55 -5.78 7.02
CA LYS A 162 16.25 -6.21 5.79
C LYS A 162 15.57 -5.67 4.53
N PHE A 163 14.23 -5.71 4.49
CA PHE A 163 13.47 -5.17 3.37
C PHE A 163 13.62 -3.65 3.25
N ARG A 164 13.58 -2.91 4.37
CA ARG A 164 13.84 -1.46 4.42
C ARG A 164 15.19 -1.12 3.78
N LYS A 165 16.28 -1.74 4.27
CA LYS A 165 17.63 -1.51 3.75
C LYS A 165 17.76 -1.80 2.26
N TYR A 166 17.04 -2.83 1.78
CA TYR A 166 16.97 -3.12 0.36
C TYR A 166 16.29 -1.99 -0.44
N CYS A 167 15.15 -1.47 0.03
CA CYS A 167 14.48 -0.34 -0.61
C CYS A 167 15.32 0.94 -0.59
N GLU A 168 15.97 1.27 0.53
CA GLU A 168 16.88 2.42 0.64
C GLU A 168 18.02 2.32 -0.36
N THR A 169 18.64 1.14 -0.46
CA THR A 169 19.73 0.90 -1.42
C THR A 169 19.23 0.97 -2.87
N LYS A 170 18.07 0.36 -3.16
CA LYS A 170 17.55 0.27 -4.52
C LYS A 170 17.08 1.61 -5.07
N PHE A 171 16.43 2.42 -4.23
CA PHE A 171 15.78 3.66 -4.66
C PHE A 171 16.51 4.92 -4.21
N ASN A 172 17.59 4.78 -3.43
CA ASN A 172 18.28 5.89 -2.78
C ASN A 172 17.31 6.73 -1.92
N TRP A 173 16.41 6.06 -1.21
CA TRP A 173 15.49 6.67 -0.26
C TRP A 173 16.05 6.66 1.15
N LYS A 174 15.55 7.57 1.99
CA LYS A 174 15.69 7.51 3.44
C LYS A 174 14.33 7.12 4.03
N LEU A 175 14.25 5.91 4.55
CA LEU A 175 13.00 5.39 5.11
C LEU A 175 13.08 5.47 6.64
N TYR A 176 11.92 5.62 7.30
CA TYR A 176 11.83 5.74 8.75
C TYR A 176 12.67 4.68 9.48
N GLU A 177 13.58 5.16 10.33
CA GLU A 177 14.36 4.37 11.26
C GLU A 177 14.46 5.11 12.60
N ASP A 178 13.91 4.55 13.67
CA ASP A 178 14.19 5.00 15.05
C ASP A 178 14.05 6.53 15.26
N GLY A 179 12.96 7.11 14.74
CA GLY A 179 12.68 8.56 14.85
C GLY A 179 13.46 9.44 13.86
N GLU A 180 14.30 8.88 13.01
CA GLU A 180 15.00 9.58 11.93
C GLU A 180 14.27 9.35 10.59
N SER A 181 13.14 10.02 10.41
CA SER A 181 12.68 10.37 9.05
C SER A 181 12.88 11.86 8.83
N GLU A 182 13.12 12.27 7.59
CA GLU A 182 12.86 13.66 7.20
C GLU A 182 11.35 13.86 7.37
N GLU A 183 10.91 14.28 8.56
CA GLU A 183 9.61 14.93 8.70
C GLU A 183 9.68 16.11 7.72
N ASP A 184 8.80 16.13 6.71
CA ASP A 184 8.68 17.29 5.84
C ASP A 184 8.51 18.51 6.76
N ASP A 185 9.38 19.51 6.62
CA ASP A 185 9.35 20.77 7.40
C ASP A 185 7.96 21.47 7.31
N GLU A 186 7.04 21.00 6.46
CA GLU A 186 5.63 21.40 6.39
C GLU A 186 4.80 21.03 7.63
N ASP A 187 5.11 19.93 8.34
CA ASP A 187 4.35 19.48 9.52
C ASP A 187 4.95 19.98 10.85
N GLY A 188 6.04 20.75 10.79
CA GLY A 188 6.66 21.38 11.95
C GLY A 188 5.86 22.59 12.49
N PRO A 189 5.84 22.84 13.80
CA PRO A 189 5.14 24.00 14.36
C PRO A 189 5.75 25.31 13.82
N THR A 190 4.92 26.18 13.26
CA THR A 190 5.37 27.51 12.80
C THR A 190 5.82 28.34 13.99
N ILE A 191 7.12 28.66 14.05
CA ILE A 191 7.69 29.53 15.08
C ILE A 191 7.33 30.99 14.76
N VAL A 192 6.34 31.54 15.45
CA VAL A 192 6.06 32.98 15.42
C VAL A 192 7.05 33.70 16.33
N GLN A 193 7.91 34.55 15.75
CA GLN A 193 8.72 35.47 16.55
C GLN A 193 7.82 36.55 17.14
N LEU A 194 7.84 36.69 18.47
CA LEU A 194 7.16 37.74 19.23
C LEU A 194 7.88 39.08 19.13
#